data_AF-A0AAN8I4U9-F1
#
_entry.id   AF-A0AAN8I4U9-F1
#
_cell.length_a   1.000
_cell.length_b   1.000
_cell.length_c   1.000
_cell.angle_alpha   90.00
_cell.angle_beta   90.00
_cell.angle_gamma   90.00
#
_symmetry.space_group_name_H-M   'P 1'
#
loop_
_entity.id
_entity.type
_entity.pdbx_description
1 polymer ?
#
loop_
_entity_poly.entity_id
_entity_poly.type
_entity_poly.pdbx_seq_one_letter_code
_entity_poly.pdbx_strand_id
1 'polypeptide(L)'
;MTLSSLATLELIVDQRSNHSSRLTDYFLAPAKKMADKDRFFGDVLGSAKPKTAFADTQERARMALLRDKIQVVRRAWLDPTAYHNLIEIVRKHCKVESRPKEVREPLQRLLEGARDYADIDARRAEKAAPEQYDALELYCSSQGYRYLFGLMTETLRAEDASEELLLTATVMIEFLTIDLYNLRLTQIGDTRYANFQGITYRGLTVSPDAVSEYESILANPDLSKRCFAIPLGLMSTSTEERVMHQFAQRDCRDSMIRMHWAIHIHGIDPDLLKAYLVQYPESVVTSICAMPVAKVSPHGEKEVLLRGAFFQLIDMKKKVIDGHEVVKLVLVMMNSNRDHTTEQASNEGEKEKQREAFRRIVVASRYEVCASLAGQNSLGEAEGYRRLQQQLLDELHDKHNIDVVRNSDLADARSTGSAVWLGASLFRSYPRHYAALRLQWQEALSYGDWVAAEEVLMKEYDWHRSDWYNVGKLNSTQVTASRQNFTLLHELATKAPPDEDQAELYHAWRRLVEGASLPDVWKSLKSFDQWAKTAETTARECGFEELANLLVPKWVNNVDDSVISELERQLHQLMRDEAGTFIDEHGFHMPQLSIFKEMEKPILWVPIPYMYGVSMIQPSSLCTY
;
A
#
# COMPACT_ATOMS: atom_id res chain seq x y z
N MET A 1 -34.55 -10.56 38.40
CA MET A 1 -33.23 -10.73 37.76
C MET A 1 -33.47 -11.00 36.29
N THR A 2 -33.44 -9.94 35.49
CA THR A 2 -33.62 -9.94 34.03
C THR A 2 -32.33 -9.40 33.46
N LEU A 3 -31.53 -10.26 32.82
CA LEU A 3 -30.30 -9.89 32.13
C LEU A 3 -30.66 -9.40 30.73
N SER A 4 -30.69 -8.08 30.55
CA SER A 4 -30.68 -7.43 29.23
C SER A 4 -29.41 -6.58 29.13
N SER A 5 -28.24 -7.21 28.98
CA SER A 5 -27.04 -6.50 28.52
C SER A 5 -27.11 -6.44 27.01
N LEU A 6 -27.60 -5.32 26.47
CA LEU A 6 -27.59 -5.05 25.04
C LEU A 6 -26.14 -4.93 24.58
N ALA A 7 -25.72 -5.79 23.66
CA ALA A 7 -24.49 -5.59 22.92
C ALA A 7 -24.63 -4.30 22.10
N THR A 8 -23.75 -3.32 22.33
CA THR A 8 -23.72 -2.09 21.52
C THR A 8 -22.71 -2.26 20.38
N LEU A 9 -23.13 -2.00 19.15
CA LEU A 9 -22.20 -1.86 18.02
C LEU A 9 -21.70 -0.42 18.02
N GLU A 10 -20.38 -0.22 18.09
CA GLU A 10 -19.79 1.08 17.79
C GLU A 10 -19.43 1.10 16.31
N LEU A 11 -20.11 1.98 15.55
CA LEU A 11 -19.66 2.39 14.24
C LEU A 11 -18.96 3.73 14.41
N ILE A 12 -17.64 3.73 14.28
CA ILE A 12 -16.87 4.98 14.22
C ILE A 12 -16.95 5.44 12.77
N VAL A 13 -17.66 6.55 12.52
CA VAL A 13 -17.78 7.15 11.18
C VAL A 13 -17.12 8.52 11.21
N ASP A 14 -16.14 8.74 10.33
CA ASP A 14 -15.60 10.07 10.03
C ASP A 14 -16.09 10.47 8.63
N GLN A 15 -17.00 11.46 8.54
CA GLN A 15 -17.70 11.80 7.29
C GLN A 15 -17.23 13.11 6.67
N ARG A 16 -16.89 13.07 5.38
CA ARG A 16 -17.01 14.20 4.43
C ARG A 16 -17.49 13.67 3.06
N SER A 17 -18.64 14.15 2.59
CA SER A 17 -19.36 13.64 1.40
C SER A 17 -18.87 14.22 0.06
N ASN A 18 -18.93 13.45 -1.04
CA ASN A 18 -18.72 13.91 -2.43
C ASN A 18 -19.66 13.19 -3.44
N HIS A 19 -20.01 13.83 -4.56
CA HIS A 19 -20.93 13.33 -5.61
C HIS A 19 -20.23 12.84 -6.90
N SER A 20 -20.97 12.01 -7.67
CA SER A 20 -20.54 10.99 -8.65
C SER A 20 -20.68 11.36 -10.13
N SER A 21 -19.88 10.74 -11.03
CA SER A 21 -20.07 10.75 -12.49
C SER A 21 -19.53 9.47 -13.20
N ARG A 22 -20.05 9.17 -14.41
CA ARG A 22 -19.97 7.89 -15.17
C ARG A 22 -18.84 7.83 -16.20
N LEU A 23 -18.29 6.63 -16.48
CA LEU A 23 -17.56 6.27 -17.72
C LEU A 23 -17.49 4.73 -17.96
N THR A 24 -17.22 4.31 -19.21
CA THR A 24 -17.30 2.94 -19.80
C THR A 24 -15.99 2.45 -20.47
N ASP A 25 -15.88 1.10 -20.52
CA ASP A 25 -15.12 0.14 -21.37
C ASP A 25 -13.58 0.14 -21.51
N TYR A 26 -12.96 -0.99 -21.12
CA TYR A 26 -11.55 -1.36 -21.36
C TYR A 26 -11.38 -2.86 -21.71
N PHE A 27 -10.49 -3.15 -22.68
CA PHE A 27 -10.07 -4.51 -23.07
C PHE A 27 -8.67 -4.85 -22.51
N LEU A 28 -8.48 -6.12 -22.16
CA LEU A 28 -7.31 -6.71 -21.50
C LEU A 28 -6.15 -7.01 -22.48
N ALA A 29 -4.91 -6.88 -21.99
CA ALA A 29 -3.69 -7.39 -22.62
C ALA A 29 -3.11 -8.57 -21.81
N PRO A 30 -2.54 -9.60 -22.44
CA PRO A 30 -1.97 -10.75 -21.73
C PRO A 30 -0.57 -10.43 -21.18
N ALA A 31 -0.28 -10.81 -19.93
CA ALA A 31 1.02 -10.62 -19.30
C ALA A 31 1.64 -11.93 -18.77
N LYS A 32 2.86 -12.23 -19.25
CA LYS A 32 3.89 -13.05 -18.59
C LYS A 32 5.23 -12.30 -18.54
N LYS A 33 5.21 -11.00 -18.20
CA LYS A 33 6.42 -10.18 -18.07
C LYS A 33 6.48 -9.52 -16.69
N MET A 34 7.59 -9.75 -15.97
CA MET A 34 8.00 -8.94 -14.81
C MET A 34 8.05 -7.47 -15.19
N ALA A 35 8.01 -6.58 -14.19
CA ALA A 35 8.11 -5.16 -14.38
C ALA A 35 9.39 -4.75 -15.09
N ASP A 36 9.36 -3.54 -15.63
CA ASP A 36 10.50 -2.97 -16.33
C ASP A 36 11.70 -2.91 -15.40
N LYS A 37 12.86 -3.23 -15.95
CA LYS A 37 14.08 -3.14 -15.18
C LYS A 37 14.35 -1.69 -14.79
N ASP A 38 14.04 -0.70 -15.61
CA ASP A 38 14.39 0.67 -15.26
C ASP A 38 13.65 1.12 -13.98
N ARG A 39 12.54 0.47 -13.64
CA ARG A 39 11.75 0.67 -12.41
C ARG A 39 12.41 0.10 -11.16
N PHE A 40 12.96 -1.10 -11.25
CA PHE A 40 13.66 -1.76 -10.15
C PHE A 40 15.17 -1.49 -10.13
N PHE A 41 15.74 -1.00 -11.23
CA PHE A 41 17.17 -0.95 -11.50
C PHE A 41 17.62 0.27 -12.28
N GLY A 42 16.72 1.18 -12.68
CA GLY A 42 17.06 2.32 -13.53
C GLY A 42 18.36 2.87 -13.04
N ASP A 43 19.36 2.87 -13.95
CA ASP A 43 20.76 2.83 -13.56
C ASP A 43 20.96 3.74 -12.36
N VAL A 44 21.74 3.28 -11.38
CA VAL A 44 22.49 4.26 -10.59
C VAL A 44 23.42 4.90 -11.61
N LEU A 45 22.92 5.87 -12.39
CA LEU A 45 23.44 6.28 -13.70
C LEU A 45 24.93 6.54 -13.60
N GLY A 46 25.68 5.49 -13.89
CA GLY A 46 27.10 5.42 -13.76
C GLY A 46 27.71 5.96 -15.02
N SER A 47 27.68 7.28 -15.18
CA SER A 47 28.71 8.04 -15.92
C SER A 47 28.63 9.55 -15.72
N ALA A 48 28.11 10.02 -14.58
CA ALA A 48 28.48 11.30 -14.00
C ALA A 48 28.78 10.99 -12.53
N LYS A 49 29.91 11.43 -11.98
CA LYS A 49 30.32 11.19 -10.57
C LYS A 49 29.09 11.05 -9.67
N PRO A 50 28.73 9.85 -9.20
CA PRO A 50 27.35 9.66 -8.82
C PRO A 50 27.21 10.10 -7.37
N LYS A 51 26.40 11.13 -7.11
CA LYS A 51 25.67 11.22 -5.85
C LYS A 51 24.55 10.19 -5.91
N THR A 52 24.91 8.91 -5.81
CA THR A 52 24.00 7.76 -5.76
C THR A 52 22.98 7.92 -4.64
N ALA A 53 23.41 8.61 -3.58
CA ALA A 53 22.68 8.91 -2.38
C ALA A 53 23.12 10.29 -1.86
N PHE A 54 22.17 11.09 -1.38
CA PHE A 54 22.49 12.37 -0.76
C PHE A 54 22.65 12.16 0.75
N ALA A 55 23.76 12.63 1.29
CA ALA A 55 24.00 12.68 2.72
C ALA A 55 24.18 14.14 3.18
N ASP A 56 23.70 14.42 4.38
CA ASP A 56 23.91 15.66 5.12
C ASP A 56 23.62 16.96 4.32
N THR A 57 24.62 17.80 4.08
CA THR A 57 24.44 19.14 3.47
C THR A 57 23.91 19.09 2.04
N GLN A 58 24.27 18.06 1.28
CA GLN A 58 23.84 17.91 -0.11
C GLN A 58 22.36 17.55 -0.22
N GLU A 59 21.88 16.68 0.69
CA GLU A 59 20.46 16.34 0.81
C GLU A 59 19.62 17.58 1.13
N ARG A 60 20.07 18.37 2.12
CA ARG A 60 19.38 19.60 2.52
C ARG A 60 19.33 20.64 1.40
N ALA A 61 20.44 20.86 0.70
CA ALA A 61 20.50 21.80 -0.42
C ALA A 61 19.55 21.39 -1.55
N ARG A 62 19.52 20.09 -1.89
CA ARG A 62 18.62 19.58 -2.93
C ARG A 62 17.16 19.69 -2.53
N MET A 63 16.82 19.34 -1.29
CA MET A 63 15.46 19.48 -0.79
C MET A 63 14.99 20.93 -0.69
N ALA A 64 15.87 21.88 -0.39
CA ALA A 64 15.51 23.29 -0.42
C ALA A 64 15.05 23.73 -1.82
N LEU A 65 15.81 23.38 -2.86
CA LEU A 65 15.45 23.67 -4.25
C LEU A 65 14.09 23.05 -4.64
N LEU A 66 13.85 21.80 -4.25
CA LEU A 66 12.61 21.08 -4.57
C LEU A 66 11.40 21.64 -3.82
N ARG A 67 11.56 22.09 -2.56
CA ARG A 67 10.48 22.69 -1.77
C ARG A 67 9.92 23.95 -2.43
N ASP A 68 10.79 24.79 -3.00
CA ASP A 68 10.34 25.99 -3.71
C ASP A 68 9.45 25.63 -4.91
N LYS A 69 9.82 24.59 -5.66
CA LYS A 69 9.01 24.10 -6.78
C LYS A 69 7.69 23.48 -6.30
N ILE A 70 7.68 22.73 -5.20
CA ILE A 70 6.44 22.20 -4.61
C ILE A 70 5.48 23.34 -4.25
N GLN A 71 5.98 24.43 -3.65
CA GLN A 71 5.15 25.60 -3.35
C GLN A 71 4.59 26.29 -4.59
N VAL A 72 5.35 26.33 -5.70
CA VAL A 72 4.85 26.84 -6.98
C VAL A 72 3.71 25.95 -7.50
N VAL A 73 3.89 24.63 -7.48
CA VAL A 73 2.86 23.67 -7.93
C VAL A 73 1.59 23.79 -7.08
N ARG A 74 1.70 23.78 -5.76
CA ARG A 74 0.54 23.86 -4.85
C ARG A 74 -0.22 25.18 -4.96
N ARG A 75 0.48 26.31 -5.15
CA ARG A 75 -0.18 27.60 -5.40
C ARG A 75 -0.90 27.62 -6.74
N ALA A 76 -0.25 27.12 -7.79
CA ALA A 76 -0.88 26.97 -9.10
C ALA A 76 -2.10 26.05 -9.04
N TRP A 77 -2.09 25.05 -8.14
CA TRP A 77 -3.22 24.16 -7.92
C TRP A 77 -4.50 24.86 -7.46
N LEU A 78 -4.40 26.01 -6.78
CA LEU A 78 -5.54 26.74 -6.25
C LEU A 78 -6.12 27.77 -7.24
N ASP A 79 -5.41 28.02 -8.35
CA ASP A 79 -5.80 29.00 -9.36
C ASP A 79 -6.00 28.31 -10.72
N PRO A 80 -7.21 28.30 -11.30
CA PRO A 80 -7.49 27.57 -12.54
C PRO A 80 -6.59 27.97 -13.72
N THR A 81 -6.22 29.24 -13.83
CA THR A 81 -5.37 29.74 -14.92
C THR A 81 -3.92 29.29 -14.73
N ALA A 82 -3.38 29.41 -13.53
CA ALA A 82 -2.05 28.93 -13.19
C ALA A 82 -1.95 27.40 -13.31
N TYR A 83 -3.00 26.68 -12.92
CA TYR A 83 -3.09 25.24 -13.12
C TYR A 83 -3.02 24.87 -14.59
N HIS A 84 -3.83 25.50 -15.44
CA HIS A 84 -3.81 25.26 -16.88
C HIS A 84 -2.41 25.49 -17.49
N ASN A 85 -1.76 26.61 -17.14
CA ASN A 85 -0.40 26.91 -17.60
C ASN A 85 0.62 25.85 -17.14
N LEU A 86 0.48 25.36 -15.91
CA LEU A 86 1.33 24.30 -15.37
C LEU A 86 1.16 22.99 -16.16
N ILE A 87 -0.08 22.62 -16.49
CA ILE A 87 -0.38 21.43 -17.28
C ILE A 87 0.17 21.54 -18.71
N GLU A 88 0.12 22.72 -19.34
CA GLU A 88 0.71 22.92 -20.67
C GLU A 88 2.24 22.75 -20.67
N ILE A 89 2.92 23.18 -19.61
CA ILE A 89 4.36 22.92 -19.41
C ILE A 89 4.61 21.41 -19.35
N VAL A 90 3.82 20.68 -18.57
CA VAL A 90 3.93 19.21 -18.47
C VAL A 90 3.66 18.55 -19.82
N ARG A 91 2.61 18.96 -20.55
CA ARG A 91 2.28 18.41 -21.88
C ARG A 91 3.44 18.56 -22.86
N LYS A 92 4.07 19.73 -22.88
CA LYS A 92 5.23 20.04 -23.72
C LYS A 92 6.44 19.15 -23.38
N HIS A 93 6.82 19.07 -22.11
CA HIS A 93 8.03 18.34 -21.69
C HIS A 93 7.84 16.82 -21.72
N CYS A 94 6.66 16.32 -21.37
CA CYS A 94 6.33 14.91 -21.49
C CYS A 94 6.07 14.47 -22.94
N LYS A 95 5.93 15.41 -23.89
CA LYS A 95 5.65 15.14 -25.31
C LYS A 95 4.45 14.21 -25.51
N VAL A 96 3.33 14.51 -24.84
CA VAL A 96 2.16 13.63 -24.72
C VAL A 96 1.71 13.06 -26.06
N GLU A 97 1.61 13.90 -27.09
CA GLU A 97 1.11 13.50 -28.41
C GLU A 97 2.05 12.57 -29.18
N SER A 98 3.35 12.54 -28.84
CA SER A 98 4.30 11.63 -29.47
C SER A 98 4.46 10.30 -28.72
N ARG A 99 3.67 10.05 -27.67
CA ARG A 99 3.76 8.81 -26.89
C ARG A 99 2.89 7.70 -27.46
N PRO A 100 3.27 6.42 -27.27
CA PRO A 100 2.41 5.28 -27.58
C PRO A 100 1.06 5.38 -26.88
N LYS A 101 0.03 4.75 -27.44
CA LYS A 101 -1.35 4.80 -26.93
C LYS A 101 -1.43 4.41 -25.44
N GLU A 102 -0.65 3.41 -25.06
CA GLU A 102 -0.58 2.84 -23.71
C GLU A 102 -0.09 3.83 -22.65
N VAL A 103 0.67 4.86 -23.05
CA VAL A 103 1.14 5.93 -22.16
C VAL A 103 0.38 7.22 -22.38
N ARG A 104 0.03 7.53 -23.64
CA ARG A 104 -0.68 8.74 -24.01
C ARG A 104 -2.05 8.80 -23.34
N GLU A 105 -2.84 7.73 -23.38
CA GLU A 105 -4.20 7.76 -22.83
C GLU A 105 -4.26 7.93 -21.31
N PRO A 106 -3.50 7.16 -20.49
CA PRO A 106 -3.48 7.42 -19.06
C PRO A 106 -2.89 8.79 -18.70
N LEU A 107 -1.89 9.26 -19.45
CA LEU A 107 -1.31 10.59 -19.24
C LEU A 107 -2.29 11.71 -19.60
N GLN A 108 -3.04 11.59 -20.69
CA GLN A 108 -4.09 12.56 -21.04
C GLN A 108 -5.15 12.61 -19.94
N ARG A 109 -5.64 11.46 -19.45
CA ARG A 109 -6.57 11.40 -18.31
C ARG A 109 -5.99 12.02 -17.03
N LEU A 110 -4.72 11.77 -16.72
CA LEU A 110 -4.06 12.36 -15.56
C LEU A 110 -4.08 13.89 -15.63
N LEU A 111 -3.88 14.44 -16.82
CA LEU A 111 -3.82 15.88 -17.10
C LEU A 111 -5.21 16.49 -17.38
N GLU A 112 -6.28 15.68 -17.45
CA GLU A 112 -7.66 16.11 -17.63
C GLU A 112 -8.34 16.27 -16.26
N GLY A 113 -8.44 17.51 -15.81
CA GLY A 113 -9.07 17.88 -14.54
C GLY A 113 -8.09 17.98 -13.37
N ALA A 114 -8.53 18.58 -12.28
CA ALA A 114 -7.73 18.68 -11.06
C ALA A 114 -7.82 17.39 -10.23
N ARG A 115 -6.69 17.03 -9.63
CA ARG A 115 -6.51 15.95 -8.66
C ARG A 115 -6.39 16.53 -7.26
N ASP A 116 -7.26 16.15 -6.35
CA ASP A 116 -7.20 16.65 -4.97
C ASP A 116 -6.91 15.49 -4.01
N TYR A 117 -6.34 15.86 -2.87
CA TYR A 117 -6.28 14.97 -1.71
C TYR A 117 -7.72 14.66 -1.27
N ALA A 118 -7.97 13.40 -0.97
CA ALA A 118 -9.31 12.86 -0.74
C ALA A 118 -10.09 13.55 0.41
N ASP A 119 -9.39 14.12 1.39
CA ASP A 119 -9.93 14.83 2.55
C ASP A 119 -10.09 16.35 2.32
N ILE A 120 -9.79 16.83 1.11
CA ILE A 120 -9.90 18.23 0.70
C ILE A 120 -11.03 18.40 -0.30
N ASP A 121 -12.07 19.15 0.09
CA ASP A 121 -13.08 19.62 -0.85
C ASP A 121 -12.73 21.02 -1.37
N ALA A 122 -11.98 21.07 -2.48
CA ALA A 122 -11.65 22.33 -3.14
C ALA A 122 -12.83 22.94 -3.93
N ARG A 123 -14.04 22.34 -3.90
CA ARG A 123 -15.25 22.80 -4.62
C ARG A 123 -15.00 23.21 -6.08
N ARG A 124 -14.21 22.42 -6.80
CA ARG A 124 -13.84 22.69 -8.19
C ARG A 124 -14.97 22.36 -9.15
N ALA A 125 -15.08 23.13 -10.24
CA ALA A 125 -16.09 22.94 -11.28
C ALA A 125 -15.90 21.63 -12.07
N GLU A 126 -14.66 21.17 -12.23
CA GLU A 126 -14.30 19.92 -12.90
C GLU A 126 -13.44 19.06 -11.98
N LYS A 127 -14.00 17.96 -11.48
CA LYS A 127 -13.26 16.93 -10.73
C LYS A 127 -12.97 15.77 -11.68
N ALA A 128 -11.74 15.25 -11.66
CA ALA A 128 -11.41 14.05 -12.41
C ALA A 128 -12.27 12.85 -11.96
N ALA A 129 -12.44 11.86 -12.85
CA ALA A 129 -13.16 10.64 -12.51
C ALA A 129 -12.56 10.00 -11.24
N PRO A 130 -13.39 9.64 -10.25
CA PRO A 130 -12.89 9.22 -8.96
C PRO A 130 -12.27 7.81 -9.00
N GLU A 131 -11.30 7.56 -8.10
CA GLU A 131 -10.55 6.30 -7.93
C GLU A 131 -9.77 5.79 -9.14
N GLN A 132 -9.14 6.71 -9.85
CA GLN A 132 -8.19 6.39 -10.92
C GLN A 132 -6.83 6.91 -10.49
N TYR A 133 -5.95 6.00 -10.05
CA TYR A 133 -4.57 6.30 -9.64
C TYR A 133 -3.68 6.44 -10.89
N ASP A 134 -4.08 7.28 -11.83
CA ASP A 134 -3.48 7.33 -13.17
C ASP A 134 -1.96 7.60 -13.11
N ALA A 135 -1.48 8.41 -12.17
CA ALA A 135 -0.05 8.66 -12.02
C ALA A 135 0.67 7.42 -11.48
N LEU A 136 0.06 6.73 -10.52
CA LEU A 136 0.62 5.49 -9.96
C LEU A 136 0.57 4.34 -10.98
N GLU A 137 -0.51 4.18 -11.73
CA GLU A 137 -0.61 3.21 -12.83
C GLU A 137 0.45 3.47 -13.91
N LEU A 138 0.66 4.74 -14.28
CA LEU A 138 1.75 5.13 -15.18
C LEU A 138 3.12 4.76 -14.61
N TYR A 139 3.37 5.05 -13.33
CA TYR A 139 4.61 4.66 -12.65
C TYR A 139 4.78 3.13 -12.64
N CYS A 140 3.68 2.41 -12.42
CA CYS A 140 3.72 0.95 -12.34
C CYS A 140 3.84 0.26 -13.69
N SER A 141 3.39 0.90 -14.76
CA SER A 141 3.52 0.38 -16.12
C SER A 141 4.97 0.47 -16.61
N SER A 142 5.42 -0.53 -17.37
CA SER A 142 6.76 -0.52 -17.97
C SER A 142 7.00 0.71 -18.87
N GLN A 143 6.03 1.00 -19.74
CA GLN A 143 6.13 2.10 -20.69
C GLN A 143 6.03 3.46 -19.99
N GLY A 144 5.08 3.64 -19.07
CA GLY A 144 4.92 4.89 -18.34
C GLY A 144 6.14 5.20 -17.46
N TYR A 145 6.71 4.18 -16.81
CA TYR A 145 7.96 4.34 -16.10
C TYR A 145 9.09 4.81 -17.04
N ARG A 146 9.37 4.06 -18.12
CA ARG A 146 10.48 4.38 -19.03
C ARG A 146 10.35 5.76 -19.65
N TYR A 147 9.16 6.14 -20.13
CA TYR A 147 8.98 7.38 -20.88
C TYR A 147 8.82 8.62 -20.00
N LEU A 148 8.38 8.47 -18.76
CA LEU A 148 8.07 9.58 -17.86
C LEU A 148 8.95 9.50 -16.61
N PHE A 149 8.77 8.49 -15.77
CA PHE A 149 9.37 8.47 -14.43
C PHE A 149 10.87 8.19 -14.42
N GLY A 150 11.43 7.53 -15.44
CA GLY A 150 12.88 7.47 -15.67
C GLY A 150 13.45 8.87 -15.84
N LEU A 151 12.89 9.64 -16.79
CA LEU A 151 13.28 11.03 -17.03
C LEU A 151 13.07 11.94 -15.80
N MET A 152 11.97 11.78 -15.08
CA MET A 152 11.72 12.58 -13.86
C MET A 152 12.72 12.22 -12.76
N THR A 153 13.03 10.94 -12.58
CA THR A 153 14.03 10.47 -11.61
C THR A 153 15.42 10.99 -11.94
N GLU A 154 15.80 10.98 -13.22
CA GLU A 154 17.04 11.59 -13.73
C GLU A 154 17.10 13.09 -13.41
N THR A 155 16.03 13.80 -13.75
CA THR A 155 15.90 15.24 -13.50
C THR A 155 16.04 15.56 -12.01
N LEU A 156 15.40 14.79 -11.14
CA LEU A 156 15.45 14.98 -9.69
C LEU A 156 16.83 14.71 -9.10
N ARG A 157 17.70 13.95 -9.79
CA ARG A 157 19.08 13.66 -9.37
C ARG A 157 20.13 14.56 -10.03
N ALA A 158 19.82 15.19 -11.15
CA ALA A 158 20.77 16.05 -11.87
C ALA A 158 21.03 17.38 -11.14
N GLU A 159 22.30 17.79 -11.06
CA GLU A 159 22.71 19.05 -10.41
C GLU A 159 22.27 20.30 -11.21
N ASP A 160 22.20 20.17 -12.54
CA ASP A 160 22.01 21.25 -13.52
C ASP A 160 20.72 21.13 -14.33
N ALA A 161 19.70 20.45 -13.80
CA ALA A 161 18.39 20.35 -14.43
C ALA A 161 17.78 21.75 -14.71
N SER A 162 17.20 21.93 -15.90
CA SER A 162 16.52 23.18 -16.24
C SER A 162 15.31 23.42 -15.33
N GLU A 163 14.98 24.69 -15.08
CA GLU A 163 13.87 25.04 -14.17
C GLU A 163 12.53 24.45 -14.60
N GLU A 164 12.22 24.47 -15.90
CA GLU A 164 10.96 23.91 -16.42
C GLU A 164 10.91 22.38 -16.28
N LEU A 165 12.03 21.69 -16.48
CA LEU A 165 12.09 20.24 -16.36
C LEU A 165 11.98 19.83 -14.87
N LEU A 166 12.64 20.57 -13.98
CA LEU A 166 12.52 20.37 -12.54
C LEU A 166 11.09 20.64 -12.05
N LEU A 167 10.43 21.68 -12.58
CA LEU A 167 9.03 21.96 -12.31
C LEU A 167 8.14 20.81 -12.81
N THR A 168 8.35 20.33 -14.03
CA THR A 168 7.62 19.18 -14.60
C THR A 168 7.78 17.94 -13.72
N ALA A 169 9.01 17.61 -13.31
CA ALA A 169 9.28 16.50 -12.39
C ALA A 169 8.57 16.67 -11.05
N THR A 170 8.54 17.89 -10.51
CA THR A 170 7.83 18.20 -9.27
C THR A 170 6.32 17.98 -9.42
N VAL A 171 5.72 18.39 -10.55
CA VAL A 171 4.28 18.15 -10.82
C VAL A 171 3.97 16.66 -10.86
N MET A 172 4.78 15.87 -11.56
CA MET A 172 4.59 14.42 -11.64
C MET A 172 4.73 13.74 -10.27
N ILE A 173 5.64 14.22 -9.42
CA ILE A 173 5.76 13.74 -8.03
C ILE A 173 4.56 14.15 -7.19
N GLU A 174 4.03 15.37 -7.33
CA GLU A 174 2.82 15.79 -6.59
C GLU A 174 1.61 14.96 -7.01
N PHE A 175 1.43 14.65 -8.29
CA PHE A 175 0.39 13.73 -8.75
C PHE A 175 0.51 12.35 -8.10
N LEU A 176 1.71 11.76 -8.07
CA LEU A 176 1.95 10.51 -7.36
C LEU A 176 1.72 10.62 -5.87
N THR A 177 2.04 11.75 -5.26
CA THR A 177 1.85 12.00 -3.83
C THR A 177 0.36 11.99 -3.48
N ILE A 178 -0.46 12.63 -4.32
CA ILE A 178 -1.92 12.60 -4.21
C ILE A 178 -2.44 11.17 -4.41
N ASP A 179 -2.00 10.46 -5.45
CA ASP A 179 -2.42 9.07 -5.69
C ASP A 179 -2.05 8.14 -4.53
N LEU A 180 -0.84 8.28 -3.96
CA LEU A 180 -0.40 7.49 -2.79
C LEU A 180 -1.18 7.83 -1.53
N TYR A 181 -1.45 9.12 -1.30
CA TYR A 181 -2.28 9.57 -0.18
C TYR A 181 -3.71 9.05 -0.30
N ASN A 182 -4.30 9.19 -1.48
CA ASN A 182 -5.63 8.69 -1.74
C ASN A 182 -5.63 7.16 -1.62
N LEU A 183 -4.64 6.44 -2.18
CA LEU A 183 -4.50 4.98 -2.05
C LEU A 183 -4.45 4.54 -0.58
N ARG A 184 -3.70 5.25 0.26
CA ARG A 184 -3.65 5.04 1.72
C ARG A 184 -5.03 5.13 2.37
N LEU A 185 -5.88 6.03 1.87
CA LEU A 185 -7.25 6.22 2.33
C LEU A 185 -8.27 5.33 1.62
N THR A 186 -7.88 4.65 0.54
CA THR A 186 -8.83 3.92 -0.29
C THR A 186 -9.21 2.54 0.25
N GLN A 187 -10.26 2.02 -0.38
CA GLN A 187 -11.22 1.05 0.11
C GLN A 187 -10.80 -0.40 0.06
N ILE A 188 -9.53 -0.66 0.28
CA ILE A 188 -9.05 -2.03 0.42
C ILE A 188 -8.83 -2.40 1.88
N GLY A 189 -9.28 -1.49 2.77
CA GLY A 189 -9.73 -1.75 4.15
C GLY A 189 -8.68 -2.21 5.14
N ASP A 190 -7.40 -2.22 4.74
CA ASP A 190 -6.35 -2.82 5.55
C ASP A 190 -5.37 -1.78 6.09
N THR A 191 -5.16 -1.85 7.40
CA THR A 191 -4.20 -1.05 8.16
C THR A 191 -2.76 -1.13 7.62
N ARG A 192 -2.42 -2.19 6.89
CA ARG A 192 -1.13 -2.39 6.21
C ARG A 192 -0.95 -1.51 4.97
N TYR A 193 -2.03 -1.10 4.30
CA TYR A 193 -1.96 -0.03 3.29
C TYR A 193 -1.96 1.35 3.95
N ALA A 194 -2.64 1.49 5.09
CA ALA A 194 -2.68 2.75 5.81
C ALA A 194 -1.31 3.12 6.36
N ASN A 195 -0.54 2.16 6.89
CA ASN A 195 0.81 2.34 7.41
C ASN A 195 1.59 1.02 7.29
N PHE A 196 2.31 0.81 6.19
CA PHE A 196 3.09 -0.40 6.01
C PHE A 196 4.29 -0.44 6.98
N GLN A 197 4.41 -1.54 7.73
CA GLN A 197 5.54 -1.87 8.59
C GLN A 197 5.91 -3.33 8.39
N GLY A 198 7.17 -3.58 8.04
CA GLY A 198 7.64 -4.90 7.65
C GLY A 198 9.00 -4.85 6.96
N ILE A 199 9.39 -5.95 6.34
CA ILE A 199 10.65 -6.05 5.58
C ILE A 199 10.32 -6.08 4.10
N THR A 200 11.02 -5.26 3.32
CA THR A 200 10.99 -5.33 1.86
C THR A 200 12.39 -5.58 1.32
N TYR A 201 12.44 -6.07 0.09
CA TYR A 201 13.64 -6.53 -0.58
C TYR A 201 13.80 -5.82 -1.91
N ARG A 202 15.06 -5.49 -2.24
CA ARG A 202 15.42 -4.90 -3.53
C ARG A 202 16.72 -5.49 -4.03
N GLY A 203 16.71 -5.97 -5.27
CA GLY A 203 17.88 -6.52 -5.95
C GLY A 203 18.42 -5.52 -6.95
N LEU A 204 19.74 -5.31 -6.93
CA LEU A 204 20.44 -4.35 -7.76
C LEU A 204 21.74 -4.97 -8.28
N THR A 205 22.26 -4.36 -9.35
CA THR A 205 23.60 -4.63 -9.87
C THR A 205 24.34 -3.29 -9.88
N VAL A 206 25.47 -3.21 -9.16
CA VAL A 206 26.18 -1.95 -8.89
C VAL A 206 27.66 -2.05 -9.24
N SER A 207 28.32 -0.91 -9.42
CA SER A 207 29.77 -0.85 -9.60
C SER A 207 30.51 -1.12 -8.28
N PRO A 208 31.79 -1.54 -8.33
CA PRO A 208 32.65 -1.62 -7.15
C PRO A 208 32.79 -0.28 -6.39
N ASP A 209 32.75 0.84 -7.11
CA ASP A 209 32.80 2.17 -6.50
C ASP A 209 31.57 2.42 -5.62
N ALA A 210 30.38 2.05 -6.08
CA ALA A 210 29.16 2.17 -5.29
C ALA A 210 29.21 1.27 -4.04
N VAL A 211 29.81 0.08 -4.13
CA VAL A 211 30.05 -0.78 -2.94
C VAL A 211 30.96 -0.05 -1.94
N SER A 212 32.02 0.58 -2.42
CA SER A 212 32.97 1.34 -1.58
C SER A 212 32.31 2.55 -0.90
N GLU A 213 31.34 3.20 -1.56
CA GLU A 213 30.54 4.27 -0.95
C GLU A 213 29.75 3.77 0.27
N TYR A 214 29.06 2.64 0.16
CA TYR A 214 28.32 2.06 1.29
C TYR A 214 29.24 1.55 2.40
N GLU A 215 30.41 0.99 2.06
CA GLU A 215 31.44 0.62 3.04
C GLU A 215 31.92 1.84 3.83
N SER A 216 32.13 2.98 3.17
CA SER A 216 32.51 4.25 3.80
C SER A 216 31.41 4.79 4.72
N ILE A 217 30.14 4.72 4.31
CA ILE A 217 29.00 5.10 5.16
C ILE A 217 28.97 4.23 6.42
N LEU A 218 29.09 2.90 6.27
CA LEU A 218 29.06 1.97 7.41
C LEU A 218 30.27 2.15 8.35
N ALA A 219 31.45 2.45 7.81
CA ALA A 219 32.67 2.65 8.58
C ALA A 219 32.67 3.94 9.42
N ASN A 220 31.69 4.83 9.25
CA ASN A 220 31.64 6.08 10.02
C ASN A 220 31.46 5.78 11.53
N PRO A 221 32.36 6.25 12.40
CA PRO A 221 32.25 6.02 13.84
C PRO A 221 31.06 6.76 14.47
N ASP A 222 30.61 7.85 13.86
CA ASP A 222 29.40 8.56 14.26
C ASP A 222 28.18 7.84 13.66
N LEU A 223 27.50 7.06 14.50
CA LEU A 223 26.30 6.31 14.12
C LEU A 223 25.21 7.21 13.52
N SER A 224 25.13 8.49 13.91
CA SER A 224 24.14 9.41 13.36
C SER A 224 24.37 9.75 11.88
N LYS A 225 25.58 9.52 11.38
CA LYS A 225 26.02 9.82 10.01
C LYS A 225 26.04 8.62 9.08
N ARG A 226 25.67 7.42 9.56
CA ARG A 226 25.55 6.21 8.70
C ARG A 226 24.24 6.18 7.90
N CYS A 227 23.84 7.33 7.38
CA CYS A 227 22.57 7.52 6.71
C CYS A 227 22.74 8.07 5.30
N PHE A 228 21.79 7.75 4.44
CA PHE A 228 21.73 8.28 3.09
C PHE A 228 20.27 8.38 2.61
N ALA A 229 20.00 9.26 1.65
CA ALA A 229 18.66 9.51 1.17
C ALA A 229 18.57 9.60 -0.34
N ILE A 230 17.37 9.37 -0.87
CA ILE A 230 17.00 9.67 -2.25
C ILE A 230 15.82 10.65 -2.21
N PRO A 231 16.08 11.97 -2.09
CA PRO A 231 15.04 12.94 -1.84
C PRO A 231 14.05 13.05 -3.01
N LEU A 232 12.75 12.96 -2.73
CA LEU A 232 11.65 12.81 -3.70
C LEU A 232 11.78 11.66 -4.71
N GLY A 233 12.84 10.85 -4.59
CA GLY A 233 13.03 9.67 -5.42
C GLY A 233 12.01 8.59 -5.07
N LEU A 234 11.71 7.79 -6.08
CA LEU A 234 10.81 6.65 -5.96
C LEU A 234 11.63 5.38 -6.06
N MET A 235 11.34 4.41 -5.21
CA MET A 235 12.04 3.14 -5.18
C MET A 235 11.04 1.99 -5.03
N SER A 236 10.89 1.20 -6.09
CA SER A 236 10.16 -0.06 -6.04
C SER A 236 10.91 -1.12 -5.24
N THR A 237 10.23 -1.76 -4.31
CA THR A 237 10.73 -2.90 -3.52
C THR A 237 9.67 -3.99 -3.51
N SER A 238 10.03 -5.22 -3.15
CA SER A 238 9.08 -6.34 -3.05
C SER A 238 9.04 -6.90 -1.64
N THR A 239 7.92 -7.47 -1.24
CA THR A 239 7.83 -8.24 0.01
C THR A 239 8.47 -9.63 -0.12
N GLU A 240 8.85 -10.06 -1.34
CA GLU A 240 9.46 -11.36 -1.60
C GLU A 240 10.97 -11.29 -1.83
N GLU A 241 11.74 -12.06 -1.08
CA GLU A 241 13.19 -12.18 -1.26
C GLU A 241 13.54 -12.76 -2.65
N ARG A 242 12.73 -13.68 -3.20
CA ARG A 242 12.95 -14.24 -4.54
C ARG A 242 12.95 -13.17 -5.64
N VAL A 243 12.12 -12.14 -5.50
CA VAL A 243 11.98 -11.06 -6.48
C VAL A 243 13.26 -10.23 -6.50
N MET A 244 13.86 -9.97 -5.33
CA MET A 244 15.19 -9.38 -5.22
C MET A 244 16.25 -10.22 -5.95
N HIS A 245 16.28 -11.54 -5.78
CA HIS A 245 17.23 -12.41 -6.49
C HIS A 245 17.06 -12.34 -8.02
N GLN A 246 15.83 -12.48 -8.49
CA GLN A 246 15.50 -12.40 -9.92
C GLN A 246 15.92 -11.07 -10.52
N PHE A 247 15.77 -9.99 -9.76
CA PHE A 247 16.24 -8.70 -10.18
C PHE A 247 17.79 -8.68 -10.21
N ALA A 248 18.49 -8.92 -9.10
CA ALA A 248 19.97 -8.85 -9.06
C ALA A 248 20.70 -9.73 -10.11
N GLN A 249 20.07 -10.79 -10.62
CA GLN A 249 20.65 -11.67 -11.64
C GLN A 249 20.63 -11.12 -13.09
N ARG A 250 19.65 -10.27 -13.46
CA ARG A 250 19.32 -9.98 -14.87
C ARG A 250 20.41 -9.28 -15.70
N ASP A 251 21.30 -8.52 -15.06
CA ASP A 251 22.26 -7.62 -15.75
C ASP A 251 23.70 -7.73 -15.19
N CYS A 252 24.05 -8.87 -14.58
CA CYS A 252 25.39 -9.09 -14.03
C CYS A 252 26.44 -9.22 -15.15
N ARG A 253 26.95 -8.09 -15.66
CA ARG A 253 28.20 -8.04 -16.42
C ARG A 253 29.34 -8.48 -15.49
N ASP A 254 30.41 -9.05 -16.04
CA ASP A 254 31.54 -9.56 -15.25
C ASP A 254 32.18 -8.53 -14.30
N SER A 255 32.03 -7.23 -14.59
CA SER A 255 32.58 -6.13 -13.78
C SER A 255 31.63 -5.57 -12.71
N MET A 256 30.38 -6.06 -12.63
CA MET A 256 29.37 -5.52 -11.72
C MET A 256 29.12 -6.48 -10.55
N ILE A 257 28.78 -5.91 -9.40
CA ILE A 257 28.52 -6.65 -8.16
C ILE A 257 27.02 -6.71 -7.91
N ARG A 258 26.52 -7.90 -7.56
CA ARG A 258 25.12 -8.08 -7.15
C ARG A 258 24.93 -7.51 -5.74
N MET A 259 23.89 -6.72 -5.56
CA MET A 259 23.58 -6.10 -4.28
C MET A 259 22.14 -6.37 -3.87
N HIS A 260 21.97 -6.87 -2.65
CA HIS A 260 20.70 -7.26 -2.06
C HIS A 260 20.39 -6.35 -0.88
N TRP A 261 19.28 -5.63 -0.94
CA TRP A 261 18.84 -4.77 0.16
C TRP A 261 17.72 -5.48 0.90
N ALA A 262 17.88 -5.63 2.22
CA ALA A 262 16.81 -5.94 3.15
C ALA A 262 16.48 -4.65 3.92
N ILE A 263 15.27 -4.13 3.70
CA ILE A 263 14.85 -2.81 4.19
C ILE A 263 13.79 -3.03 5.26
N HIS A 264 14.14 -2.70 6.50
CA HIS A 264 13.24 -2.69 7.64
C HIS A 264 12.47 -1.37 7.66
N ILE A 265 11.15 -1.45 7.46
CA ILE A 265 10.26 -0.29 7.37
C ILE A 265 9.40 -0.24 8.62
N HIS A 266 9.44 0.89 9.33
CA HIS A 266 8.74 1.08 10.61
C HIS A 266 7.98 2.40 10.65
N GLY A 267 6.87 2.45 11.38
CA GLY A 267 6.17 3.70 11.69
C GLY A 267 6.86 4.46 12.82
N ILE A 268 6.35 5.65 13.16
CA ILE A 268 6.73 6.35 14.39
C ILE A 268 6.21 5.56 15.59
N ASP A 269 6.94 5.58 16.70
CA ASP A 269 6.44 5.06 17.97
C ASP A 269 5.05 5.68 18.30
N PRO A 270 4.03 4.86 18.61
CA PRO A 270 2.67 5.36 18.83
C PRO A 270 2.55 6.39 19.96
N ASP A 271 3.33 6.24 21.04
CA ASP A 271 3.28 7.16 22.18
C ASP A 271 3.95 8.49 21.84
N LEU A 272 5.07 8.47 21.12
CA LEU A 272 5.70 9.66 20.56
C LEU A 272 4.78 10.39 19.58
N LEU A 273 4.12 9.66 18.68
CA LEU A 273 3.18 10.25 17.73
C LEU A 273 1.98 10.88 18.46
N LYS A 274 1.44 10.19 19.46
CA LYS A 274 0.34 10.70 20.29
C LYS A 274 0.75 11.98 21.03
N ALA A 275 1.89 11.99 21.71
CA ALA A 275 2.40 13.16 22.41
C ALA A 275 2.66 14.35 21.45
N TYR A 276 3.19 14.06 20.26
CA TYR A 276 3.37 15.05 19.21
C TYR A 276 2.04 15.67 18.75
N LEU A 277 1.01 14.86 18.52
CA LEU A 277 -0.31 15.33 18.08
C LEU A 277 -1.05 16.10 19.19
N VAL A 278 -0.81 15.77 20.47
CA VAL A 278 -1.31 16.59 21.59
C VAL A 278 -0.69 17.99 21.57
N GLN A 279 0.61 18.08 21.29
CA GLN A 279 1.32 19.36 21.22
C GLN A 279 1.01 20.14 19.92
N TYR A 280 0.70 19.43 18.84
CA TYR A 280 0.44 19.99 17.51
C TYR A 280 -0.80 19.35 16.85
N PRO A 281 -2.02 19.67 17.34
CA PRO A 281 -3.26 19.00 16.91
C PRO A 281 -3.62 19.20 15.45
N GLU A 282 -3.20 20.32 14.86
CA GLU A 282 -3.40 20.64 13.43
C GLU A 282 -2.39 19.93 12.50
N SER A 283 -1.49 19.10 13.05
CA SER A 283 -0.52 18.40 12.21
C SER A 283 -1.15 17.23 11.46
N VAL A 284 -0.81 17.12 10.18
CA VAL A 284 -1.13 15.94 9.37
C VAL A 284 0.13 15.10 9.22
N VAL A 285 0.15 13.96 9.91
CA VAL A 285 1.20 12.94 9.76
C VAL A 285 0.68 11.82 8.88
N THR A 286 1.44 11.48 7.85
CA THR A 286 1.08 10.47 6.84
C THR A 286 2.14 9.39 6.77
N SER A 287 1.75 8.24 6.23
CA SER A 287 2.57 7.03 6.08
C SER A 287 2.65 6.62 4.61
N ILE A 288 2.74 7.63 3.74
CA ILE A 288 2.85 7.48 2.27
C ILE A 288 4.29 7.23 1.80
N CYS A 289 5.24 7.13 2.73
CA CYS A 289 6.65 6.91 2.42
C CYS A 289 6.95 5.46 2.05
N ALA A 290 6.13 4.51 2.49
CA ALA A 290 6.15 3.13 2.06
C ALA A 290 4.71 2.65 1.86
N MET A 291 4.33 2.45 0.61
CA MET A 291 2.96 2.11 0.23
C MET A 291 2.95 0.77 -0.53
N PRO A 292 2.15 -0.22 -0.11
CA PRO A 292 1.91 -1.40 -0.92
C PRO A 292 1.09 -1.00 -2.16
N VAL A 293 1.61 -1.25 -3.36
CA VAL A 293 1.01 -0.79 -4.62
C VAL A 293 0.67 -1.92 -5.59
N ALA A 294 0.79 -3.20 -5.18
CA ALA A 294 0.54 -4.33 -6.07
C ALA A 294 -0.88 -4.33 -6.67
N LYS A 295 -1.87 -3.75 -5.98
CA LYS A 295 -3.26 -3.62 -6.46
C LYS A 295 -3.42 -2.58 -7.59
N VAL A 296 -2.44 -1.70 -7.76
CA VAL A 296 -2.34 -0.72 -8.85
C VAL A 296 -1.26 -1.13 -9.86
N SER A 297 -0.39 -2.08 -9.52
CA SER A 297 0.65 -2.54 -10.42
C SER A 297 0.09 -3.61 -11.38
N PRO A 298 0.35 -3.52 -12.69
CA PRO A 298 0.03 -4.63 -13.60
C PRO A 298 0.96 -5.84 -13.39
N HIS A 299 1.97 -5.71 -12.55
CA HIS A 299 2.96 -6.74 -12.24
C HIS A 299 2.71 -7.33 -10.85
N GLY A 300 2.59 -8.66 -10.76
CA GLY A 300 2.31 -9.40 -9.53
C GLY A 300 3.53 -9.61 -8.62
N GLU A 301 4.32 -8.56 -8.42
CA GLU A 301 5.61 -8.61 -7.71
C GLU A 301 5.48 -8.26 -6.22
N LYS A 302 4.24 -8.15 -5.72
CA LYS A 302 3.92 -7.77 -4.32
C LYS A 302 4.71 -6.55 -3.86
N GLU A 303 4.62 -5.51 -4.67
CA GLU A 303 5.52 -4.36 -4.59
C GLU A 303 5.14 -3.39 -3.47
N VAL A 304 6.13 -2.88 -2.75
CA VAL A 304 6.01 -1.72 -1.87
C VAL A 304 6.82 -0.58 -2.47
N LEU A 305 6.15 0.52 -2.82
CA LEU A 305 6.76 1.73 -3.34
C LEU A 305 7.26 2.60 -2.20
N LEU A 306 8.56 2.89 -2.20
CA LEU A 306 9.18 3.82 -1.27
C LEU A 306 9.30 5.21 -1.89
N ARG A 307 8.80 6.23 -1.19
CA ARG A 307 8.84 7.62 -1.62
C ARG A 307 9.76 8.44 -0.72
N GLY A 308 10.72 9.13 -1.33
CA GLY A 308 11.63 10.03 -0.62
C GLY A 308 12.45 9.31 0.46
N ALA A 309 12.84 8.08 0.16
CA ALA A 309 13.38 7.16 1.16
C ALA A 309 14.67 7.70 1.82
N PHE A 310 14.67 7.68 3.15
CA PHE A 310 15.84 7.95 3.99
C PHE A 310 16.21 6.66 4.70
N PHE A 311 17.45 6.21 4.50
CA PHE A 311 17.95 4.96 5.02
C PHE A 311 19.01 5.19 6.09
N GLN A 312 18.95 4.41 7.16
CA GLN A 312 20.07 4.16 8.04
C GLN A 312 20.69 2.81 7.66
N LEU A 313 22.00 2.79 7.40
CA LEU A 313 22.74 1.56 7.13
C LEU A 313 23.17 0.90 8.45
N ILE A 314 22.68 -0.32 8.69
CA ILE A 314 22.95 -1.08 9.92
C ILE A 314 24.09 -2.06 9.72
N ASP A 315 24.08 -2.78 8.59
CA ASP A 315 24.99 -3.90 8.37
C ASP A 315 25.20 -4.14 6.87
N MET A 316 26.37 -4.70 6.54
CA MET A 316 26.79 -5.02 5.18
C MET A 316 27.59 -6.32 5.19
N LYS A 317 27.10 -7.36 4.50
CA LYS A 317 27.76 -8.68 4.44
C LYS A 317 28.05 -9.07 3.00
N LYS A 318 29.28 -9.52 2.74
CA LYS A 318 29.66 -10.17 1.47
C LYS A 318 29.39 -11.67 1.57
N LYS A 319 28.73 -12.24 0.58
CA LYS A 319 28.42 -13.67 0.46
C LYS A 319 28.59 -14.12 -0.99
N VAL A 320 28.76 -15.42 -1.20
CA VAL A 320 28.74 -16.03 -2.54
C VAL A 320 27.40 -16.74 -2.71
N ILE A 321 26.63 -16.41 -3.75
CA ILE A 321 25.36 -17.04 -4.10
C ILE A 321 25.44 -17.45 -5.57
N ASP A 322 25.21 -18.73 -5.86
CA ASP A 322 25.33 -19.32 -7.21
C ASP A 322 26.69 -19.03 -7.87
N GLY A 323 27.76 -19.00 -7.09
CA GLY A 323 29.12 -18.71 -7.58
C GLY A 323 29.43 -17.23 -7.84
N HIS A 324 28.48 -16.31 -7.58
CA HIS A 324 28.69 -14.87 -7.73
C HIS A 324 28.81 -14.17 -6.37
N GLU A 325 29.67 -13.16 -6.30
CA GLU A 325 29.73 -12.27 -5.14
C GLU A 325 28.44 -11.44 -5.04
N VAL A 326 27.86 -11.45 -3.85
CA VAL A 326 26.66 -10.73 -3.48
C VAL A 326 26.94 -9.93 -2.21
N VAL A 327 26.63 -8.65 -2.27
CA VAL A 327 26.71 -7.73 -1.14
C VAL A 327 25.30 -7.54 -0.57
N LYS A 328 25.05 -8.00 0.66
CA LYS A 328 23.77 -7.81 1.36
C LYS A 328 23.83 -6.61 2.29
N LEU A 329 22.93 -5.65 2.12
CA LEU A 329 22.74 -4.49 3.01
C LEU A 329 21.52 -4.72 3.90
N VAL A 330 21.64 -4.31 5.15
CA VAL A 330 20.51 -4.19 6.10
C VAL A 330 20.26 -2.71 6.36
N LEU A 331 19.09 -2.25 5.98
CA LEU A 331 18.70 -0.84 6.00
C LEU A 331 17.48 -0.63 6.90
N VAL A 332 17.38 0.54 7.53
CA VAL A 332 16.17 0.99 8.25
C VAL A 332 15.60 2.23 7.58
N MET A 333 14.29 2.24 7.36
CA MET A 333 13.53 3.38 6.87
C MET A 333 12.29 3.61 7.74
N MET A 334 11.96 4.88 7.98
CA MET A 334 10.73 5.26 8.67
C MET A 334 9.62 5.57 7.65
N ASN A 335 8.46 4.95 7.80
CA ASN A 335 7.27 5.23 7.02
C ASN A 335 6.46 6.38 7.64
N SER A 336 7.00 7.59 7.53
CA SER A 336 6.39 8.77 8.13
C SER A 336 6.73 10.03 7.36
N ASN A 337 5.74 10.88 7.14
CA ASN A 337 5.89 12.15 6.46
C ASN A 337 4.87 13.17 6.98
N ARG A 338 5.07 14.44 6.64
CA ARG A 338 4.13 15.54 6.84
C ARG A 338 3.73 16.17 5.52
N ASP A 339 3.69 15.36 4.47
CA ASP A 339 3.45 15.88 3.14
C ASP A 339 1.97 15.82 2.81
N HIS A 340 1.33 16.98 2.99
CA HIS A 340 -0.07 17.23 2.76
C HIS A 340 -0.25 18.72 2.40
N THR A 341 -1.29 19.08 1.64
CA THR A 341 -1.41 20.49 1.19
C THR A 341 -1.66 21.47 2.35
N THR A 342 -2.26 21.01 3.45
CA THR A 342 -2.49 21.82 4.66
C THR A 342 -1.21 22.05 5.45
N GLU A 343 -0.20 21.20 5.23
CA GLU A 343 1.12 21.40 5.80
C GLU A 343 1.89 22.38 4.91
N GLN A 344 1.73 23.67 5.22
CA GLN A 344 2.46 24.72 4.54
C GLN A 344 3.97 24.45 4.61
N ALA A 345 4.63 24.51 3.45
CA ALA A 345 6.08 24.42 3.36
C ALA A 345 6.81 25.68 3.89
N SER A 346 6.12 26.63 4.53
CA SER A 346 6.72 27.84 5.11
C SER A 346 7.68 27.47 6.24
N ASN A 347 8.92 27.96 6.15
CA ASN A 347 9.99 27.78 7.14
C ASN A 347 9.95 28.77 8.31
N GLU A 348 8.78 29.34 8.61
CA GLU A 348 8.69 30.44 9.55
C GLU A 348 7.82 30.09 10.77
N GLY A 349 8.21 30.62 11.94
CA GLY A 349 7.42 30.63 13.16
C GLY A 349 7.10 29.23 13.72
N GLU A 350 5.82 29.00 14.03
CA GLU A 350 5.37 27.75 14.66
C GLU A 350 5.52 26.51 13.76
N LYS A 351 5.42 26.67 12.43
CA LYS A 351 5.57 25.57 11.47
C LYS A 351 7.00 25.02 11.44
N GLU A 352 8.00 25.88 11.67
CA GLU A 352 9.40 25.45 11.82
C GLU A 352 9.59 24.61 13.09
N LYS A 353 9.12 25.11 14.24
CA LYS A 353 9.18 24.37 15.51
C LYS A 353 8.49 23.01 15.40
N GLN A 354 7.31 22.98 14.77
CA GLN A 354 6.54 21.76 14.53
C GLN A 354 7.29 20.76 13.63
N ARG A 355 7.99 21.23 12.58
CA ARG A 355 8.81 20.36 11.70
C ARG A 355 10.01 19.81 12.42
N GLU A 356 10.67 20.63 13.22
CA GLU A 356 11.82 20.19 13.97
C GLU A 356 11.42 19.16 15.05
N ALA A 357 10.30 19.37 15.76
CA ALA A 357 9.73 18.38 16.66
C ALA A 357 9.42 17.05 15.93
N PHE A 358 8.75 17.14 14.78
CA PHE A 358 8.43 15.96 13.96
C PHE A 358 9.70 15.20 13.53
N ARG A 359 10.72 15.94 13.07
CA ARG A 359 12.00 15.33 12.69
C ARG A 359 12.63 14.59 13.88
N ARG A 360 12.59 15.18 15.08
CA ARG A 360 13.13 14.55 16.29
C ARG A 360 12.39 13.25 16.65
N ILE A 361 11.05 13.22 16.63
CA ILE A 361 10.30 11.99 16.95
C ILE A 361 10.57 10.87 15.93
N VAL A 362 10.71 11.22 14.65
CA VAL A 362 11.03 10.26 13.57
C VAL A 362 12.42 9.67 13.77
N VAL A 363 13.42 10.51 14.07
CA VAL A 363 14.80 10.04 14.28
C VAL A 363 14.94 9.26 15.59
N ALA A 364 14.25 9.66 16.66
CA ALA A 364 14.22 8.91 17.92
C ALA A 364 13.64 7.50 17.72
N SER A 365 12.49 7.40 17.05
CA SER A 365 11.87 6.11 16.67
C SER A 365 12.81 5.27 15.81
N ARG A 366 13.50 5.89 14.85
CA ARG A 366 14.49 5.20 14.02
C ARG A 366 15.63 4.60 14.85
N TYR A 367 16.18 5.36 15.80
CA TYR A 367 17.29 4.88 16.62
C TYR A 367 16.90 3.74 17.56
N GLU A 368 15.64 3.66 17.99
CA GLU A 368 15.12 2.47 18.68
C GLU A 368 15.24 1.21 17.81
N VAL A 369 14.72 1.28 16.58
CA VAL A 369 14.78 0.17 15.62
C VAL A 369 16.24 -0.19 15.29
N CYS A 370 17.08 0.83 15.08
CA CYS A 370 18.51 0.63 14.82
C CYS A 370 19.21 -0.06 16.00
N ALA A 371 18.87 0.29 17.24
CA ALA A 371 19.44 -0.33 18.42
C ALA A 371 19.09 -1.82 18.51
N SER A 372 17.84 -2.18 18.21
CA SER A 372 17.39 -3.58 18.21
C SER A 372 18.10 -4.40 17.12
N LEU A 373 18.11 -3.90 15.88
CA LEU A 373 18.74 -4.61 14.75
C LEU A 373 20.26 -4.69 14.90
N ALA A 374 20.92 -3.63 15.36
CA ALA A 374 22.36 -3.64 15.62
C ALA A 374 22.73 -4.62 16.74
N GLY A 375 21.84 -4.84 17.72
CA GLY A 375 22.06 -5.78 18.83
C GLY A 375 22.32 -7.22 18.40
N GLN A 376 21.90 -7.60 17.19
CA GLN A 376 22.16 -8.91 16.61
C GLN A 376 23.61 -9.10 16.13
N ASN A 377 24.33 -8.00 15.87
CA ASN A 377 25.69 -8.01 15.31
C ASN A 377 26.73 -7.32 16.21
N SER A 378 26.35 -6.27 16.95
CA SER A 378 27.23 -5.45 17.77
C SER A 378 26.50 -4.80 18.96
N LEU A 379 26.81 -5.27 20.18
CA LEU A 379 26.26 -4.69 21.41
C LEU A 379 26.67 -3.22 21.59
N GLY A 380 27.90 -2.86 21.21
CA GLY A 380 28.39 -1.49 21.33
C GLY A 380 27.66 -0.50 20.43
N GLU A 381 27.31 -0.91 19.20
CA GLU A 381 26.50 -0.08 18.30
C GLU A 381 25.05 0.03 18.77
N ALA A 382 24.48 -1.07 19.29
CA ALA A 382 23.16 -1.05 19.89
C ALA A 382 23.06 -0.05 21.04
N GLU A 383 24.04 -0.05 21.96
CA GLU A 383 24.13 0.95 23.03
C GLU A 383 24.35 2.37 22.49
N GLY A 384 25.15 2.53 21.44
CA GLY A 384 25.34 3.81 20.76
C GLY A 384 24.03 4.41 20.25
N TYR A 385 23.21 3.61 19.55
CA TYR A 385 21.90 4.06 19.09
C TYR A 385 20.94 4.35 20.25
N ARG A 386 20.93 3.56 21.33
CA ARG A 386 20.13 3.85 22.54
C ARG A 386 20.52 5.17 23.21
N ARG A 387 21.80 5.55 23.17
CA ARG A 387 22.25 6.86 23.68
C ARG A 387 21.77 8.00 22.78
N LEU A 388 21.89 7.85 21.46
CA LEU A 388 21.38 8.85 20.51
C LEU A 388 19.86 9.01 20.61
N GLN A 389 19.11 7.92 20.80
CA GLN A 389 17.68 7.96 21.07
C GLN A 389 17.40 8.78 22.34
N GLN A 390 18.10 8.54 23.45
CA GLN A 390 17.90 9.29 24.69
C GLN A 390 18.07 10.78 24.48
N GLN A 391 19.16 11.17 23.81
CA GLN A 391 19.48 12.57 23.59
C GLN A 391 18.35 13.27 22.83
N LEU A 392 17.72 12.60 21.87
CA LEU A 392 16.58 13.16 21.15
C LEU A 392 15.31 13.22 22.00
N LEU A 393 15.07 12.24 22.88
CA LEU A 393 13.96 12.27 23.83
C LEU A 393 14.13 13.40 24.85
N ASP A 394 15.34 13.58 25.40
CA ASP A 394 15.66 14.69 26.30
C ASP A 394 15.47 16.04 25.58
N GLU A 395 15.93 16.16 24.33
CA GLU A 395 15.69 17.37 23.53
C GLU A 395 14.22 17.63 23.22
N LEU A 396 13.41 16.58 23.02
CA LEU A 396 11.96 16.70 22.81
C LEU A 396 11.27 17.21 24.06
N HIS A 397 11.68 16.70 25.23
CA HIS A 397 11.20 17.20 26.51
C HIS A 397 11.59 18.68 26.70
N ASP A 398 12.88 19.00 26.61
CA ASP A 398 13.42 20.32 26.91
C ASP A 398 12.91 21.42 25.96
N LYS A 399 12.80 21.11 24.66
CA LYS A 399 12.49 22.12 23.62
C LYS A 399 11.02 22.15 23.22
N HIS A 400 10.30 21.04 23.40
CA HIS A 400 8.94 20.88 22.88
C HIS A 400 7.94 20.42 23.93
N ASN A 401 8.35 20.16 25.18
CA ASN A 401 7.50 19.66 26.25
C ASN A 401 6.77 18.36 25.88
N ILE A 402 7.43 17.51 25.08
CA ILE A 402 6.95 16.17 24.70
C ILE A 402 7.68 15.18 25.60
N ASP A 403 6.96 14.58 26.55
CA ASP A 403 7.49 13.59 27.50
C ASP A 403 6.96 12.20 27.17
N VAL A 404 7.87 11.29 26.84
CA VAL A 404 7.54 9.90 26.48
C VAL A 404 8.64 8.97 26.99
N VAL A 405 8.23 7.86 27.59
CA VAL A 405 9.13 6.79 28.02
C VAL A 405 9.56 5.98 26.82
N ARG A 406 10.81 5.50 26.81
CA ARG A 406 11.28 4.61 25.75
C ARG A 406 10.39 3.38 25.62
N ASN A 407 9.95 3.14 24.40
CA ASN A 407 9.47 1.85 23.96
C ASN A 407 10.66 0.97 23.52
N SER A 408 10.54 -0.34 23.67
CA SER A 408 11.51 -1.30 23.13
C SER A 408 10.91 -2.17 22.02
N ASP A 409 9.61 -2.04 21.78
CA ASP A 409 8.84 -3.00 21.00
C ASP A 409 8.68 -2.55 19.54
N LEU A 410 9.12 -1.33 19.19
CA LEU A 410 8.95 -0.79 17.83
C LEU A 410 9.69 -1.61 16.77
N ALA A 411 10.83 -2.21 17.13
CA ALA A 411 11.60 -3.05 16.23
C ALA A 411 10.87 -4.35 15.84
N ASP A 412 10.01 -4.84 16.73
CA ASP A 412 9.18 -6.02 16.49
C ASP A 412 7.78 -5.66 15.98
N ALA A 413 7.42 -4.37 16.02
CA ALA A 413 6.18 -3.87 15.44
C ALA A 413 6.07 -4.26 13.97
N ARG A 414 4.96 -4.91 13.64
CA ARG A 414 4.54 -5.22 12.27
C ARG A 414 3.12 -4.69 12.12
N SER A 415 2.78 -4.27 10.91
CA SER A 415 1.40 -3.90 10.63
C SER A 415 0.53 -5.15 10.74
N THR A 416 -0.37 -5.15 11.72
CA THR A 416 -1.27 -6.27 11.96
C THR A 416 -2.29 -6.34 10.85
N GLY A 417 -2.63 -7.57 10.44
CA GLY A 417 -3.78 -7.78 9.57
C GLY A 417 -5.06 -7.44 10.29
N SER A 418 -6.01 -6.91 9.53
CA SER A 418 -7.38 -6.73 9.96
C SER A 418 -8.28 -7.50 9.00
N ALA A 419 -9.37 -8.07 9.50
CA ALA A 419 -10.38 -8.66 8.62
C ALA A 419 -11.06 -7.56 7.82
N VAL A 420 -11.17 -7.75 6.50
CA VAL A 420 -11.71 -6.75 5.57
C VAL A 420 -12.89 -7.31 4.78
N TRP A 421 -13.99 -6.56 4.77
CA TRP A 421 -15.15 -6.85 3.95
C TRP A 421 -15.15 -6.01 2.66
N LEU A 422 -14.78 -6.63 1.53
CA LEU A 422 -14.80 -5.98 0.22
C LEU A 422 -16.18 -6.16 -0.45
N GLY A 423 -17.14 -5.34 0.00
CA GLY A 423 -18.55 -5.46 -0.38
C GLY A 423 -18.89 -4.91 -1.77
N ALA A 424 -18.11 -3.98 -2.32
CA ALA A 424 -18.45 -3.35 -3.60
C ALA A 424 -18.45 -4.38 -4.74
N SER A 425 -19.48 -4.37 -5.59
CA SER A 425 -19.67 -5.38 -6.63
C SER A 425 -19.33 -4.88 -8.04
N LEU A 426 -19.06 -3.59 -8.22
CA LEU A 426 -18.80 -3.03 -9.56
C LEU A 426 -17.30 -2.87 -9.82
N PHE A 427 -16.88 -3.18 -11.05
CA PHE A 427 -15.49 -3.02 -11.51
C PHE A 427 -14.90 -1.65 -11.16
N ARG A 428 -15.68 -0.59 -11.38
CA ARG A 428 -15.28 0.81 -11.14
C ARG A 428 -15.07 1.19 -9.68
N SER A 429 -15.39 0.31 -8.74
CA SER A 429 -15.29 0.56 -7.29
C SER A 429 -13.91 0.22 -6.72
N TYR A 430 -12.97 -0.13 -7.59
CA TYR A 430 -11.66 -0.61 -7.22
C TYR A 430 -10.62 -0.10 -8.22
N PRO A 431 -9.32 -0.08 -7.84
CA PRO A 431 -8.25 0.16 -8.80
C PRO A 431 -8.39 -0.74 -10.03
N ARG A 432 -8.19 -0.19 -11.25
CA ARG A 432 -8.45 -0.90 -12.51
C ARG A 432 -7.74 -2.25 -12.58
N HIS A 433 -6.46 -2.28 -12.18
CA HIS A 433 -5.65 -3.49 -12.25
C HIS A 433 -6.10 -4.56 -11.25
N TYR A 434 -6.45 -4.18 -10.02
CA TYR A 434 -7.06 -5.11 -9.07
C TYR A 434 -8.40 -5.65 -9.58
N ALA A 435 -9.28 -4.78 -10.08
CA ALA A 435 -10.57 -5.18 -10.63
C ALA A 435 -10.42 -6.16 -11.81
N ALA A 436 -9.45 -5.91 -12.70
CA ALA A 436 -9.12 -6.78 -13.82
C ALA A 436 -8.59 -8.15 -13.38
N LEU A 437 -7.69 -8.20 -12.39
CA LEU A 437 -7.21 -9.46 -11.82
C LEU A 437 -8.34 -10.24 -11.14
N ARG A 438 -9.25 -9.55 -10.43
CA ARG A 438 -10.41 -10.19 -9.81
C ARG A 438 -11.36 -10.80 -10.84
N LEU A 439 -11.61 -10.10 -11.96
CA LEU A 439 -12.38 -10.67 -13.08
C LEU A 439 -11.68 -11.89 -13.70
N GLN A 440 -10.37 -11.79 -13.95
CA GLN A 440 -9.59 -12.91 -14.49
C GLN A 440 -9.69 -14.14 -13.58
N TRP A 441 -9.58 -13.94 -12.27
CA TRP A 441 -9.69 -15.01 -11.29
C TRP A 441 -11.10 -15.62 -11.25
N GLN A 442 -12.13 -14.76 -11.27
CA GLN A 442 -13.53 -15.18 -11.36
C GLN A 442 -13.82 -16.04 -12.59
N GLU A 443 -13.33 -15.61 -13.76
CA GLU A 443 -13.47 -16.36 -14.99
C GLU A 443 -12.76 -17.71 -14.89
N ALA A 444 -11.50 -17.73 -14.42
CA ALA A 444 -10.73 -18.95 -14.24
C ALA A 444 -11.45 -19.98 -13.35
N LEU A 445 -11.97 -19.55 -12.19
CA LEU A 445 -12.78 -20.41 -11.30
C LEU A 445 -14.05 -20.92 -12.00
N SER A 446 -14.75 -20.05 -12.72
CA SER A 446 -16.00 -20.42 -13.41
C SER A 446 -15.79 -21.46 -14.52
N TYR A 447 -14.63 -21.44 -15.18
CA TYR A 447 -14.24 -22.40 -16.21
C TYR A 447 -13.53 -23.64 -15.65
N GLY A 448 -13.17 -23.66 -14.36
CA GLY A 448 -12.36 -24.73 -13.77
C GLY A 448 -10.88 -24.70 -14.20
N ASP A 449 -10.38 -23.54 -14.62
CA ASP A 449 -8.95 -23.32 -14.91
C ASP A 449 -8.22 -23.02 -13.59
N TRP A 450 -7.95 -24.08 -12.83
CA TRP A 450 -7.37 -23.98 -11.49
C TRP A 450 -5.93 -23.44 -11.51
N VAL A 451 -5.19 -23.69 -12.58
CA VAL A 451 -3.81 -23.18 -12.75
C VAL A 451 -3.86 -21.67 -12.93
N ALA A 452 -4.69 -21.15 -13.83
CA ALA A 452 -4.84 -19.71 -13.99
C ALA A 452 -5.39 -19.04 -12.72
N ALA A 453 -6.32 -19.71 -12.03
CA ALA A 453 -6.88 -19.20 -10.79
C ALA A 453 -5.80 -19.06 -9.70
N GLU A 454 -4.97 -20.08 -9.52
CA GLU A 454 -3.84 -20.03 -8.60
C GLU A 454 -2.79 -18.99 -9.02
N GLU A 455 -2.44 -18.91 -10.31
CA GLU A 455 -1.48 -17.93 -10.82
C GLU A 455 -1.91 -16.49 -10.51
N VAL A 456 -3.21 -16.19 -10.59
CA VAL A 456 -3.72 -14.85 -10.21
C VAL A 456 -3.63 -14.64 -8.70
N LEU A 457 -4.07 -15.60 -7.88
CA LEU A 457 -4.01 -15.50 -6.43
C LEU A 457 -2.58 -15.31 -5.91
N MET A 458 -1.60 -15.93 -6.57
CA MET A 458 -0.19 -15.82 -6.20
C MET A 458 0.40 -14.41 -6.40
N LYS A 459 -0.23 -13.57 -7.22
CA LYS A 459 0.17 -12.17 -7.45
C LYS A 459 -0.24 -11.24 -6.30
N GLU A 460 -1.23 -11.63 -5.51
CA GLU A 460 -1.67 -10.87 -4.32
C GLU A 460 -0.70 -11.08 -3.15
N TYR A 461 -0.60 -10.10 -2.26
CA TYR A 461 0.17 -10.26 -1.01
C TYR A 461 -0.30 -11.50 -0.23
N ASP A 462 0.65 -12.23 0.36
CA ASP A 462 0.34 -13.46 1.09
C ASP A 462 -0.73 -13.24 2.16
N TRP A 463 -0.69 -12.07 2.78
CA TRP A 463 -1.57 -11.69 3.87
C TRP A 463 -2.95 -11.17 3.45
N HIS A 464 -3.24 -11.15 2.15
CA HIS A 464 -4.53 -10.78 1.54
C HIS A 464 -5.13 -11.89 0.67
N ARG A 465 -4.44 -13.02 0.47
CA ARG A 465 -4.95 -14.11 -0.36
C ARG A 465 -6.29 -14.63 0.14
N SER A 466 -6.46 -14.71 1.45
CA SER A 466 -7.69 -15.23 2.08
C SER A 466 -8.90 -14.35 1.78
N ASP A 467 -8.72 -13.03 1.66
CA ASP A 467 -9.81 -12.09 1.33
C ASP A 467 -10.45 -12.45 0.00
N TRP A 468 -9.66 -12.90 -0.97
CA TRP A 468 -10.15 -13.25 -2.31
C TRP A 468 -11.22 -14.35 -2.23
N TYR A 469 -11.12 -15.32 -1.32
CA TYR A 469 -12.17 -16.33 -1.16
C TYR A 469 -13.50 -15.77 -0.62
N ASN A 470 -13.41 -14.71 0.18
CA ASN A 470 -14.55 -14.10 0.88
C ASN A 470 -15.30 -13.07 0.02
N VAL A 471 -14.73 -12.59 -1.09
CA VAL A 471 -15.37 -11.54 -1.88
C VAL A 471 -16.45 -12.07 -2.83
N GLY A 472 -17.48 -11.26 -3.06
CA GLY A 472 -18.54 -11.54 -4.05
C GLY A 472 -18.06 -11.45 -5.50
N LYS A 473 -18.96 -11.71 -6.45
CA LYS A 473 -18.69 -11.55 -7.88
C LYS A 473 -18.55 -10.07 -8.28
N LEU A 474 -17.65 -9.77 -9.22
CA LEU A 474 -17.45 -8.42 -9.75
C LEU A 474 -18.21 -8.28 -11.08
N ASN A 475 -18.91 -7.16 -11.25
CA ASN A 475 -19.75 -6.86 -12.42
C ASN A 475 -19.11 -5.74 -13.25
N SER A 476 -19.05 -5.90 -14.57
CA SER A 476 -18.35 -4.99 -15.50
C SER A 476 -19.12 -3.70 -15.79
N THR A 477 -20.44 -3.77 -15.99
CA THR A 477 -21.34 -2.61 -16.15
C THR A 477 -22.71 -2.93 -15.55
N GLN A 478 -23.47 -1.89 -15.19
CA GLN A 478 -24.81 -2.03 -14.61
C GLN A 478 -25.67 -2.99 -15.46
N VAL A 479 -26.37 -3.94 -14.81
CA VAL A 479 -27.35 -4.92 -15.36
C VAL A 479 -26.70 -6.23 -15.85
N THR A 480 -27.14 -7.45 -15.56
CA THR A 480 -28.31 -8.07 -14.89
C THR A 480 -27.81 -8.97 -13.76
N ALA A 481 -28.58 -9.11 -12.68
CA ALA A 481 -28.31 -10.10 -11.64
C ALA A 481 -28.17 -11.50 -12.26
N SER A 482 -26.93 -11.99 -12.43
CA SER A 482 -26.74 -13.43 -12.58
C SER A 482 -27.27 -14.03 -11.29
N ARG A 483 -28.22 -14.95 -11.39
CA ARG A 483 -29.05 -15.46 -10.27
C ARG A 483 -28.27 -16.16 -9.14
N GLN A 484 -26.94 -16.19 -9.19
CA GLN A 484 -26.06 -16.75 -8.19
C GLN A 484 -25.00 -15.68 -7.89
N ASN A 485 -25.21 -14.85 -6.87
CA ASN A 485 -24.18 -13.96 -6.35
C ASN A 485 -23.29 -14.75 -5.40
N PHE A 486 -22.59 -15.73 -5.95
CA PHE A 486 -21.64 -16.56 -5.24
C PHE A 486 -20.40 -15.76 -4.86
N THR A 487 -19.87 -16.06 -3.69
CA THR A 487 -18.48 -15.71 -3.37
C THR A 487 -17.56 -16.70 -4.06
N LEU A 488 -16.28 -16.43 -4.06
CA LEU A 488 -15.32 -17.24 -4.82
C LEU A 488 -15.07 -18.60 -4.13
N LEU A 489 -15.34 -18.67 -2.83
CA LEU A 489 -15.51 -19.93 -2.11
C LEU A 489 -16.70 -20.78 -2.61
N HIS A 490 -17.84 -20.15 -2.93
CA HIS A 490 -19.02 -20.87 -3.43
C HIS A 490 -18.79 -21.37 -4.86
N GLU A 491 -18.10 -20.62 -5.71
CA GLU A 491 -17.72 -21.09 -7.05
C GLU A 491 -16.88 -22.36 -6.97
N LEU A 492 -15.87 -22.40 -6.08
CA LEU A 492 -15.08 -23.60 -5.80
C LEU A 492 -15.95 -24.79 -5.36
N ALA A 493 -16.96 -24.54 -4.51
CA ALA A 493 -17.88 -25.55 -4.00
C ALA A 493 -18.81 -26.17 -5.06
N THR A 494 -18.99 -25.53 -6.22
CA THR A 494 -19.87 -26.04 -7.30
C THR A 494 -19.17 -26.91 -8.33
N LYS A 495 -17.84 -27.05 -8.24
CA LYS A 495 -17.04 -27.74 -9.27
C LYS A 495 -16.50 -29.05 -8.72
N ALA A 496 -16.57 -30.08 -9.55
CA ALA A 496 -15.93 -31.36 -9.25
C ALA A 496 -14.39 -31.19 -9.22
N PRO A 497 -13.68 -31.95 -8.37
CA PRO A 497 -12.23 -32.02 -8.46
C PRO A 497 -11.81 -32.50 -9.85
N PRO A 498 -10.69 -31.98 -10.40
CA PRO A 498 -10.07 -32.56 -11.59
C PRO A 498 -9.71 -34.03 -11.38
N ASP A 499 -9.68 -34.80 -12.46
CA ASP A 499 -9.18 -36.17 -12.44
C ASP A 499 -7.68 -36.19 -12.06
N GLU A 500 -7.25 -37.22 -11.33
CA GLU A 500 -5.85 -37.34 -10.87
C GLU A 500 -4.85 -37.50 -12.02
N ASP A 501 -5.30 -37.92 -13.21
CA ASP A 501 -4.47 -38.00 -14.41
C ASP A 501 -4.11 -36.60 -14.98
N GLN A 502 -4.86 -35.57 -14.60
CA GLN A 502 -4.58 -34.16 -14.85
C GLN A 502 -3.76 -33.55 -13.70
N ALA A 503 -2.59 -34.14 -13.41
CA ALA A 503 -1.79 -33.84 -12.23
C ALA A 503 -1.60 -32.34 -11.96
N GLU A 504 -1.32 -31.52 -12.98
CA GLU A 504 -1.13 -30.06 -12.81
C GLU A 504 -2.41 -29.35 -12.33
N LEU A 505 -3.55 -29.64 -12.95
CA LEU A 505 -4.86 -29.06 -12.58
C LEU A 505 -5.30 -29.56 -11.21
N TYR A 506 -5.15 -30.86 -10.93
CA TYR A 506 -5.48 -31.44 -9.63
C TYR A 506 -4.65 -30.81 -8.51
N HIS A 507 -3.34 -30.63 -8.71
CA HIS A 507 -2.48 -30.00 -7.72
C HIS A 507 -2.80 -28.52 -7.50
N ALA A 508 -3.13 -27.77 -8.55
CA ALA A 508 -3.55 -26.38 -8.43
C ALA A 508 -4.90 -26.27 -7.68
N TRP A 509 -5.88 -27.10 -8.06
CA TRP A 509 -7.16 -27.20 -7.35
C TRP A 509 -6.96 -27.53 -5.86
N ARG A 510 -6.11 -28.51 -5.56
CA ARG A 510 -5.81 -28.91 -4.18
C ARG A 510 -5.22 -27.77 -3.36
N ARG A 511 -4.27 -27.00 -3.91
CA ARG A 511 -3.69 -25.83 -3.24
C ARG A 511 -4.73 -24.73 -3.01
N LEU A 512 -5.67 -24.53 -3.95
CA LEU A 512 -6.78 -23.60 -3.78
C LEU A 512 -7.74 -24.05 -2.66
N VAL A 513 -8.02 -25.36 -2.55
CA VAL A 513 -8.85 -25.95 -1.48
C VAL A 513 -8.15 -25.87 -0.12
N GLU A 514 -6.84 -26.11 -0.06
CA GLU A 514 -6.02 -25.91 1.14
C GLU A 514 -6.08 -24.44 1.60
N GLY A 515 -5.97 -23.49 0.65
CA GLY A 515 -6.17 -22.07 0.92
C GLY A 515 -7.56 -21.74 1.44
N ALA A 516 -8.62 -22.30 0.83
CA ALA A 516 -10.00 -22.14 1.28
C ALA A 516 -10.26 -22.69 2.69
N SER A 517 -9.42 -23.61 3.16
CA SER A 517 -9.52 -24.23 4.48
C SER A 517 -8.85 -23.41 5.59
N LEU A 518 -8.12 -22.34 5.25
CA LEU A 518 -7.42 -21.51 6.22
C LEU A 518 -8.40 -20.81 7.20
N PRO A 519 -7.97 -20.49 8.44
CA PRO A 519 -8.85 -19.89 9.46
C PRO A 519 -9.42 -18.52 9.11
N ASP A 520 -8.73 -17.76 8.26
CA ASP A 520 -9.10 -16.42 7.80
C ASP A 520 -10.01 -16.41 6.56
N VAL A 521 -10.33 -17.57 6.01
CA VAL A 521 -11.41 -17.76 5.02
C VAL A 521 -12.71 -18.10 5.75
N TRP A 522 -13.73 -17.23 5.63
CA TRP A 522 -14.96 -17.32 6.40
C TRP A 522 -15.97 -18.23 5.74
N LYS A 523 -16.20 -19.40 6.33
CA LYS A 523 -17.01 -20.48 5.75
C LYS A 523 -18.49 -20.36 6.10
N SER A 524 -18.81 -19.58 7.13
CA SER A 524 -20.18 -19.20 7.51
C SER A 524 -20.76 -18.07 6.65
N LEU A 525 -19.96 -17.53 5.73
CA LEU A 525 -20.40 -16.58 4.73
C LEU A 525 -21.41 -17.24 3.79
N LYS A 526 -22.56 -16.60 3.62
CA LYS A 526 -23.63 -17.07 2.74
C LYS A 526 -23.55 -16.42 1.36
N SER A 527 -24.09 -17.08 0.34
CA SER A 527 -24.32 -16.48 -0.97
C SER A 527 -25.16 -15.20 -0.88
N PHE A 528 -24.90 -14.21 -1.74
CA PHE A 528 -25.69 -12.96 -1.79
C PHE A 528 -26.94 -13.07 -2.69
N ASP A 529 -27.42 -14.30 -2.88
CA ASP A 529 -28.66 -14.59 -3.58
C ASP A 529 -29.80 -14.86 -2.57
N GLN A 530 -30.98 -15.15 -3.08
CA GLN A 530 -32.16 -15.40 -2.25
C GLN A 530 -32.08 -16.66 -1.39
N TRP A 531 -31.15 -17.58 -1.68
CA TRP A 531 -31.03 -18.85 -0.94
C TRP A 531 -30.10 -18.74 0.24
N ALA A 532 -29.15 -17.80 0.21
CA ALA A 532 -28.22 -17.51 1.31
C ALA A 532 -27.59 -18.79 1.89
N LYS A 533 -27.06 -19.64 1.03
CA LYS A 533 -26.40 -20.91 1.39
C LYS A 533 -24.93 -20.67 1.69
N THR A 534 -24.34 -21.47 2.57
CA THR A 534 -22.88 -21.51 2.76
C THR A 534 -22.21 -22.33 1.66
N ALA A 535 -20.91 -22.15 1.46
CA ALA A 535 -20.15 -22.94 0.50
C ALA A 535 -20.13 -24.44 0.86
N GLU A 536 -20.16 -24.78 2.16
CA GLU A 536 -20.32 -26.15 2.64
C GLU A 536 -21.64 -26.79 2.19
N THR A 537 -22.75 -26.07 2.34
CA THR A 537 -24.06 -26.57 1.94
C THR A 537 -24.12 -26.74 0.43
N THR A 538 -23.56 -25.79 -0.32
CA THR A 538 -23.43 -25.87 -1.78
C THR A 538 -22.63 -27.11 -2.21
N ALA A 539 -21.48 -27.38 -1.59
CA ALA A 539 -20.66 -28.55 -1.90
C ALA A 539 -21.40 -29.87 -1.65
N ARG A 540 -22.15 -29.98 -0.54
CA ARG A 540 -22.95 -31.17 -0.22
C ARG A 540 -24.06 -31.39 -1.24
N GLU A 541 -24.78 -30.34 -1.63
CA GLU A 541 -25.83 -30.43 -2.65
C GLU A 541 -25.30 -30.83 -4.03
N CYS A 542 -24.05 -30.50 -4.34
CA CYS A 542 -23.35 -30.96 -5.55
C CYS A 542 -22.77 -32.38 -5.43
N GLY A 543 -22.83 -33.02 -4.26
CA GLY A 543 -22.31 -34.36 -4.02
C GLY A 543 -20.82 -34.43 -3.72
N PHE A 544 -20.17 -33.31 -3.37
CA PHE A 544 -18.74 -33.23 -3.07
C PHE A 544 -18.48 -33.30 -1.56
N GLU A 545 -18.73 -34.45 -0.94
CA GLU A 545 -18.67 -34.64 0.52
C GLU A 545 -17.29 -34.31 1.14
N GLU A 546 -16.19 -34.66 0.48
CA GLU A 546 -14.85 -34.34 0.97
C GLU A 546 -14.64 -32.81 1.05
N LEU A 547 -15.02 -32.09 -0.01
CA LEU A 547 -14.94 -30.64 -0.05
C LEU A 547 -15.89 -30.00 0.97
N ALA A 548 -17.12 -30.51 1.09
CA ALA A 548 -18.08 -30.03 2.08
C ALA A 548 -17.52 -30.12 3.52
N ASN A 549 -16.84 -31.23 3.85
CA ASN A 549 -16.21 -31.42 5.16
C ASN A 549 -15.06 -30.43 5.43
N LEU A 550 -14.29 -30.05 4.40
CA LEU A 550 -13.23 -29.05 4.51
C LEU A 550 -13.78 -27.62 4.68
N LEU A 551 -14.97 -27.37 4.14
CA LEU A 551 -15.65 -26.08 4.19
C LEU A 551 -16.56 -25.92 5.42
N VAL A 552 -16.55 -26.85 6.39
CA VAL A 552 -17.32 -26.69 7.63
C VAL A 552 -16.79 -25.49 8.44
N PRO A 553 -17.66 -24.53 8.82
CA PRO A 553 -17.26 -23.41 9.67
C PRO A 553 -16.71 -23.88 11.02
N LYS A 554 -15.63 -23.25 11.48
CA LYS A 554 -15.06 -23.49 12.82
C LYS A 554 -15.49 -22.37 13.75
N TRP A 555 -16.41 -22.68 14.66
CA TRP A 555 -16.91 -21.70 15.62
C TRP A 555 -15.92 -21.45 16.75
N VAL A 556 -15.49 -20.20 16.88
CA VAL A 556 -14.66 -19.67 17.96
C VAL A 556 -15.53 -18.97 19.00
N ASN A 557 -16.57 -18.24 18.56
CA ASN A 557 -17.48 -17.52 19.44
C ASN A 557 -18.88 -18.17 19.45
N ASN A 558 -19.41 -18.40 20.65
CA ASN A 558 -20.75 -18.95 20.84
C ASN A 558 -21.76 -17.81 20.95
N VAL A 559 -22.28 -17.36 19.80
CA VAL A 559 -23.33 -16.34 19.72
C VAL A 559 -24.55 -16.92 19.02
N ASP A 560 -25.73 -16.71 19.60
CA ASP A 560 -27.00 -17.15 19.03
C ASP A 560 -27.27 -16.46 17.68
N ASP A 561 -27.74 -17.23 16.70
CA ASP A 561 -28.00 -16.73 15.34
C ASP A 561 -29.07 -15.62 15.31
N SER A 562 -29.99 -15.61 16.29
CA SER A 562 -30.98 -14.54 16.44
C SER A 562 -30.34 -13.20 16.81
N VAL A 563 -29.31 -13.21 17.66
CA VAL A 563 -28.55 -12.02 18.06
C VAL A 563 -27.74 -11.52 16.87
N ILE A 564 -27.03 -12.42 16.17
CA ILE A 564 -26.27 -12.05 14.96
C ILE A 564 -27.17 -11.42 13.91
N SER A 565 -28.34 -12.02 13.66
CA SER A 565 -29.29 -11.53 12.65
C SER A 565 -29.85 -10.14 13.01
N GLU A 566 -30.12 -9.89 14.29
CA GLU A 566 -30.60 -8.59 14.76
C GLU A 566 -29.50 -7.51 14.68
N LEU A 567 -28.26 -7.83 15.08
CA LEU A 567 -27.11 -6.94 14.94
C LEU A 567 -26.82 -6.62 13.47
N GLU A 568 -26.90 -7.62 12.59
CA GLU A 568 -26.69 -7.46 11.15
C GLU A 568 -27.74 -6.50 10.57
N ARG A 569 -29.01 -6.68 10.92
CA ARG A 569 -30.10 -5.79 10.51
C ARG A 569 -29.87 -4.34 10.96
N GLN A 570 -29.45 -4.14 12.22
CA GLN A 570 -29.15 -2.81 12.76
C GLN A 570 -27.96 -2.16 12.03
N LEU A 571 -26.89 -2.93 11.80
CA LEU A 571 -25.73 -2.48 11.05
C LEU A 571 -26.08 -2.08 9.62
N HIS A 572 -26.85 -2.90 8.91
CA HIS A 572 -27.24 -2.61 7.53
C HIS A 572 -28.09 -1.34 7.45
N GLN A 573 -28.98 -1.13 8.42
CA GLN A 573 -29.77 0.09 8.51
C GLN A 573 -28.86 1.30 8.72
N LEU A 574 -27.95 1.23 9.69
CA LEU A 574 -27.00 2.31 9.97
C LEU A 574 -26.11 2.63 8.76
N MET A 575 -25.57 1.61 8.07
CA MET A 575 -24.78 1.84 6.86
C MET A 575 -25.61 2.53 5.77
N ARG A 576 -26.88 2.15 5.58
CA ARG A 576 -27.76 2.82 4.60
C ARG A 576 -28.06 4.27 4.99
N ASP A 577 -28.27 4.53 6.28
CA ASP A 577 -28.55 5.88 6.77
C ASP A 577 -27.33 6.79 6.59
N GLU A 578 -26.12 6.27 6.82
CA GLU A 578 -24.87 7.05 6.77
C GLU A 578 -24.26 7.15 5.36
N ALA A 579 -24.33 6.09 4.56
CA ALA A 579 -23.63 5.99 3.28
C ALA A 579 -24.56 5.76 2.07
N GLY A 580 -25.88 5.83 2.26
CA GLY A 580 -26.93 5.33 1.34
C GLY A 580 -26.64 5.39 -0.16
N THR A 581 -26.33 6.58 -0.71
CA THR A 581 -26.07 6.72 -2.15
C THR A 581 -24.83 5.95 -2.63
N PHE A 582 -23.77 5.90 -1.83
CA PHE A 582 -22.54 5.18 -2.17
C PHE A 582 -22.76 3.67 -2.21
N ILE A 583 -23.57 3.13 -1.30
CA ILE A 583 -23.93 1.70 -1.28
C ILE A 583 -24.60 1.33 -2.61
N ASP A 584 -25.61 2.11 -3.02
CA ASP A 584 -26.38 1.83 -4.23
C ASP A 584 -25.54 2.06 -5.50
N GLU A 585 -24.74 3.13 -5.53
CA GLU A 585 -23.86 3.46 -6.68
C GLU A 585 -22.81 2.40 -6.97
N HIS A 586 -22.41 1.62 -5.95
CA HIS A 586 -21.38 0.59 -6.04
C HIS A 586 -21.88 -0.84 -5.95
N GLY A 587 -23.21 -1.04 -5.95
CA GLY A 587 -23.83 -2.35 -5.82
C GLY A 587 -23.34 -3.09 -4.57
N PHE A 588 -23.17 -2.36 -3.47
CA PHE A 588 -22.44 -2.84 -2.30
C PHE A 588 -23.18 -4.00 -1.61
N HIS A 589 -22.51 -5.15 -1.51
CA HIS A 589 -22.96 -6.27 -0.71
C HIS A 589 -22.71 -5.97 0.77
N MET A 590 -23.79 -5.95 1.55
CA MET A 590 -23.72 -5.65 2.98
C MET A 590 -22.96 -6.73 3.75
N PRO A 591 -22.20 -6.36 4.80
CA PRO A 591 -21.44 -7.29 5.62
C PRO A 591 -22.35 -8.30 6.33
N GLN A 592 -21.99 -9.58 6.25
CA GLN A 592 -22.66 -10.64 7.00
C GLN A 592 -21.95 -10.85 8.34
N LEU A 593 -22.69 -10.80 9.45
CA LEU A 593 -22.10 -10.89 10.79
C LEU A 593 -21.96 -12.33 11.30
N SER A 594 -22.44 -13.33 10.54
CA SER A 594 -22.20 -14.75 10.85
C SER A 594 -20.70 -15.08 10.97
N ILE A 595 -19.86 -14.38 10.21
CA ILE A 595 -18.40 -14.56 10.21
C ILE A 595 -17.77 -14.25 11.57
N PHE A 596 -18.41 -13.43 12.42
CA PHE A 596 -17.89 -13.13 13.77
C PHE A 596 -17.84 -14.37 14.66
N LYS A 597 -18.63 -15.40 14.35
CA LYS A 597 -18.57 -16.67 15.06
C LYS A 597 -17.28 -17.43 14.75
N GLU A 598 -16.59 -17.15 13.64
CA GLU A 598 -15.34 -17.81 13.22
C GLU A 598 -14.08 -17.01 13.59
N MET A 599 -14.21 -15.71 13.89
CA MET A 599 -13.06 -14.81 14.10
C MET A 599 -12.58 -14.82 15.55
N GLU A 600 -11.29 -15.06 15.79
CA GLU A 600 -10.68 -14.92 17.13
C GLU A 600 -10.86 -13.52 17.72
N LYS A 601 -10.78 -12.50 16.86
CA LYS A 601 -11.07 -11.11 17.20
C LYS A 601 -12.17 -10.62 16.26
N PRO A 602 -13.43 -10.48 16.71
CA PRO A 602 -14.56 -10.12 15.85
C PRO A 602 -14.54 -8.62 15.51
N ILE A 603 -13.51 -8.17 14.79
CA ILE A 603 -13.30 -6.80 14.34
C ILE A 603 -13.27 -6.81 12.82
N LEU A 604 -14.16 -6.04 12.19
CA LEU A 604 -14.28 -6.01 10.73
C LEU A 604 -14.15 -4.59 10.20
N TRP A 605 -13.36 -4.47 9.13
CA TRP A 605 -13.21 -3.24 8.38
C TRP A 605 -14.07 -3.31 7.14
N VAL A 606 -14.93 -2.30 6.94
CA VAL A 606 -15.88 -2.25 5.83
C VAL A 606 -15.60 -1.00 4.99
N PRO A 607 -14.66 -1.06 4.04
CA PRO A 607 -14.38 0.06 3.18
C PRO A 607 -15.53 0.35 2.21
N ILE A 608 -16.05 1.59 2.21
CA ILE A 608 -17.13 2.02 1.31
C ILE A 608 -16.56 2.95 0.22
N PRO A 609 -16.75 2.61 -1.07
CA PRO A 609 -16.56 3.50 -2.21
C PRO A 609 -16.91 4.96 -2.03
N TYR A 610 -15.94 5.83 -2.38
CA TYR A 610 -15.94 7.28 -2.23
C TYR A 610 -16.16 7.82 -0.81
N MET A 611 -16.19 6.96 0.21
CA MET A 611 -16.24 7.37 1.61
C MET A 611 -14.82 7.33 2.18
N TYR A 612 -14.18 8.50 2.29
CA TYR A 612 -12.86 8.63 2.89
C TYR A 612 -13.00 8.84 4.38
N GLY A 613 -12.68 7.80 5.13
CA GLY A 613 -12.91 7.71 6.57
C GLY A 613 -13.08 6.25 6.95
N VAL A 614 -12.45 5.83 8.05
CA VAL A 614 -12.54 4.45 8.51
C VAL A 614 -13.92 4.21 9.09
N SER A 615 -14.65 3.21 8.58
CA SER A 615 -15.75 2.58 9.31
C SER A 615 -15.23 1.30 9.97
N MET A 616 -14.95 1.38 11.27
CA MET A 616 -14.56 0.22 12.08
C MET A 616 -15.80 -0.33 12.76
N ILE A 617 -16.02 -1.64 12.67
CA ILE A 617 -17.10 -2.33 13.38
C ILE A 617 -16.48 -3.20 14.46
N GLN A 618 -16.82 -2.90 15.72
CA GLN A 618 -16.47 -3.73 16.87
C GLN A 618 -17.70 -3.95 17.76
N PRO A 619 -17.98 -5.19 18.18
CA PRO A 619 -18.93 -5.44 19.27
C PRO A 619 -18.33 -4.96 20.59
N SER A 620 -18.93 -3.95 21.22
CA SER A 620 -18.38 -3.34 22.46
C SER A 620 -18.51 -4.21 23.73
N SER A 621 -18.93 -5.47 23.64
CA SER A 621 -19.26 -6.29 24.84
C SER A 621 -19.23 -7.81 24.67
N LEU A 622 -18.66 -8.36 23.58
CA LEU A 622 -18.62 -9.83 23.40
C LEU A 622 -17.47 -10.56 24.15
N CYS A 623 -16.56 -9.84 24.84
CA CYS A 623 -15.38 -10.44 25.46
C CYS A 623 -15.22 -10.17 26.98
N THR A 624 -16.31 -10.03 27.73
CA THR A 624 -16.26 -10.16 29.20
C THR A 624 -17.49 -10.90 29.70
N TYR A 625 -17.47 -12.23 29.61
CA TYR A 625 -18.02 -13.17 30.60
C TYR A 625 -17.25 -14.49 30.55
#